data_AF-A0A828RU90-F1
#
_entry.id   AF-A0A828RU90-F1
#
_cell.length_a   1.000
_cell.length_b   1.000
_cell.length_c   1.000
_cell.angle_alpha   90.00
_cell.angle_beta   90.00
_cell.angle_gamma   90.00
#
_symmetry.space_group_name_H-M   'P 1'
#
loop_
_entity.id
_entity.type
_entity.pdbx_description
1 polymer ?
#
loop_
_entity_poly.entity_id
_entity_poly.type
_entity_poly.pdbx_seq_one_letter_code
_entity_poly.pdbx_strand_id
1 'polypeptide(L)'
;MDEKKIESSMGELENKERDTKMGKKYKALSKKTIAIVVGVMILAPTGVITYTKFKDSNETNSELVSREREYEVKRGDIIAGSNGSGSLKLQAVNQNFEEPVEIGELFVKEGERVSIGDKIATISEKFINDKLEELNSQLERATATLVSTKNNKQVTVLNQNKAWEDKVQGSKNQYESQRNSLVNNINQLTDKLNDVNKKLEDVRRQIEEMQNLATARNVDENHVLQENSTVEDTNLLQESDETKESDAEEIEAKLQELKLTESTLLSEKSLLETEIKNTNQSLNSLDVERTKEKESEVKEESANREINALTNSELDHSINNAQKEVDKINEQIAKVNKLKENSTLYAQIDGTILNLNYTVGSTTSSEIPIVTIGENAKVFAEITVTQEEITKIEEGQRVNLIVSAYQDQMLEGTVSFINLKPNGQGSSVNYSVMVEISGNDLKLLEGMTVSAQFIVKDVKDVLTLSNKAITLKDGKQFVQVKQDDGTLKEVEITTGFSDGKISEIVSGLSEGDTVVVGG
;
A
#
# COMPACT_ATOMS: atom_id res chain seq x y z
N MET A 1 -28.42 37.48 18.09
CA MET A 1 -29.69 37.82 17.42
C MET A 1 -29.98 36.73 16.41
N ASP A 2 -31.01 35.90 16.56
CA ASP A 2 -32.00 35.83 17.65
C ASP A 2 -32.46 34.40 17.93
N GLU A 3 -33.09 34.22 19.10
CA GLU A 3 -33.56 32.93 19.63
C GLU A 3 -34.91 32.46 19.04
N LYS A 4 -35.10 31.13 19.14
CA LYS A 4 -36.36 30.43 19.48
C LYS A 4 -37.62 30.60 18.60
N LYS A 5 -38.01 29.46 18.02
CA LYS A 5 -39.34 28.84 18.28
C LYS A 5 -39.14 27.31 18.26
N ILE A 6 -39.13 26.59 19.40
CA ILE A 6 -40.30 26.13 20.18
C ILE A 6 -41.21 25.27 19.29
N GLU A 7 -41.61 24.04 19.59
CA GLU A 7 -41.33 22.98 20.59
C GLU A 7 -42.26 21.82 20.15
N SER A 8 -41.78 20.58 20.20
CA SER A 8 -42.57 19.39 20.49
C SER A 8 -41.55 18.31 20.83
N SER A 9 -41.11 18.19 22.08
CA SER A 9 -41.80 17.44 23.14
C SER A 9 -41.98 15.96 22.74
N MET A 10 -41.50 14.97 23.52
CA MET A 10 -40.85 15.04 24.83
C MET A 10 -40.23 13.68 25.21
N GLY A 11 -39.20 13.68 26.09
CA GLY A 11 -38.82 12.55 26.95
C GLY A 11 -37.94 11.47 26.31
N GLU A 12 -36.63 11.39 26.60
CA GLU A 12 -36.01 10.89 27.85
C GLU A 12 -36.21 9.36 28.01
N LEU A 13 -35.12 8.56 28.01
CA LEU A 13 -34.31 8.21 29.19
C LEU A 13 -35.19 7.59 30.31
N GLU A 14 -34.92 6.42 30.88
CA GLU A 14 -33.63 5.78 31.12
C GLU A 14 -33.79 4.27 31.48
N ASN A 15 -32.74 3.49 31.21
CA ASN A 15 -32.19 2.44 32.10
C ASN A 15 -33.10 1.75 33.17
N LYS A 16 -33.41 0.44 32.99
CA LYS A 16 -33.51 -0.49 34.14
C LYS A 16 -33.35 -1.99 33.83
N GLU A 17 -32.19 -2.49 34.24
CA GLU A 17 -31.93 -3.71 35.04
C GLU A 17 -33.10 -4.68 35.42
N ARG A 18 -32.78 -5.99 35.36
CA ARG A 18 -33.26 -7.18 36.15
C ARG A 18 -34.17 -8.23 35.51
N ASP A 19 -33.73 -9.48 35.70
CA ASP A 19 -34.46 -10.74 35.98
C ASP A 19 -35.75 -11.05 35.18
N THR A 20 -35.85 -12.21 34.53
CA THR A 20 -36.23 -13.43 35.28
C THR A 20 -36.00 -14.75 34.53
N LYS A 21 -36.01 -15.85 35.31
CA LYS A 21 -35.75 -17.24 34.91
C LYS A 21 -36.93 -17.94 34.23
N MET A 22 -36.59 -19.03 33.52
CA MET A 22 -37.38 -20.26 33.27
C MET A 22 -38.67 -20.18 32.42
N GLY A 23 -38.63 -20.90 31.30
CA GLY A 23 -39.82 -21.32 30.54
C GLY A 23 -39.58 -22.60 29.74
N LYS A 24 -39.76 -23.77 30.35
CA LYS A 24 -39.60 -25.09 29.69
C LYS A 24 -40.58 -25.25 28.53
N LYS A 25 -40.12 -25.71 27.35
CA LYS A 25 -40.93 -26.51 26.41
C LYS A 25 -40.11 -27.65 25.81
N TYR A 26 -40.56 -28.88 26.07
CA TYR A 26 -40.05 -30.08 25.43
C TYR A 26 -40.49 -30.14 23.96
N LYS A 27 -39.62 -30.64 23.08
CA LYS A 27 -40.01 -31.24 21.79
C LYS A 27 -39.40 -32.64 21.69
N ALA A 28 -40.11 -33.52 20.98
CA ALA A 28 -39.97 -34.96 21.11
C ALA A 28 -38.75 -35.55 20.37
N LEU A 29 -38.14 -36.56 20.97
CA LEU A 29 -37.25 -37.52 20.30
C LEU A 29 -37.98 -38.85 20.12
N SER A 30 -37.80 -39.48 18.96
CA SER A 30 -38.53 -40.67 18.53
C SER A 30 -37.85 -41.98 18.96
N LYS A 31 -38.65 -42.83 19.62
CA LYS A 31 -38.52 -44.28 19.81
C LYS A 31 -37.30 -44.99 19.18
N LYS A 32 -36.51 -45.66 20.02
CA LYS A 32 -36.29 -47.13 19.93
C LYS A 32 -35.68 -47.73 21.22
N THR A 33 -36.48 -48.57 21.88
CA THR A 33 -36.11 -49.80 22.60
C THR A 33 -35.09 -49.74 23.76
N ILE A 34 -35.62 -49.65 24.99
CA ILE A 34 -35.10 -50.42 26.14
C ILE A 34 -36.30 -51.15 26.75
N ALA A 35 -36.22 -52.47 26.91
CA ALA A 35 -37.25 -53.30 27.53
C ALA A 35 -36.64 -54.09 28.70
N ILE A 36 -37.15 -53.83 29.89
CA ILE A 36 -36.78 -54.50 31.13
C ILE A 36 -37.61 -55.79 31.24
N VAL A 37 -36.96 -56.91 31.60
CA VAL A 37 -37.65 -58.18 31.91
C VAL A 37 -37.64 -58.40 33.41
N VAL A 38 -38.81 -58.25 34.03
CA VAL A 38 -39.14 -58.84 35.35
C VAL A 38 -40.59 -59.32 35.29
N GLY A 39 -40.83 -60.58 35.69
CA GLY A 39 -42.16 -61.05 36.09
C GLY A 39 -42.74 -62.23 35.30
N VAL A 40 -42.43 -63.45 35.74
CA VAL A 40 -43.38 -64.58 35.69
C VAL A 40 -43.42 -65.27 37.06
N MET A 41 -44.65 -65.51 37.53
CA MET A 41 -45.03 -66.07 38.84
C MET A 41 -46.49 -66.58 38.71
N ILE A 42 -47.02 -67.54 39.47
CA ILE A 42 -46.49 -68.40 40.57
C ILE A 42 -46.87 -69.87 40.20
N LEU A 43 -46.53 -70.94 40.93
CA LEU A 43 -47.19 -71.42 42.17
C LEU A 43 -46.48 -72.67 42.73
N ALA A 44 -46.69 -72.91 44.04
CA ALA A 44 -46.07 -73.93 44.89
C ALA A 44 -46.95 -75.24 44.96
N PRO A 45 -46.84 -76.23 45.89
CA PRO A 45 -46.11 -76.22 47.18
C PRO A 45 -45.46 -77.53 47.74
N THR A 46 -44.74 -77.35 48.86
CA THR A 46 -44.53 -78.26 50.03
C THR A 46 -43.78 -79.61 49.90
N GLY A 47 -42.78 -79.77 50.78
CA GLY A 47 -42.21 -81.04 51.23
C GLY A 47 -41.14 -80.80 52.32
N VAL A 48 -41.44 -81.14 53.58
CA VAL A 48 -40.55 -80.88 54.74
C VAL A 48 -40.42 -82.16 55.58
N ILE A 49 -39.30 -82.29 56.33
CA ILE A 49 -39.07 -83.13 57.54
C ILE A 49 -38.35 -84.50 57.36
N THR A 50 -37.19 -84.61 58.04
CA THR A 50 -36.42 -85.83 58.48
C THR A 50 -35.74 -86.71 57.41
N TYR A 51 -34.68 -87.50 57.69
CA TYR A 51 -34.07 -87.94 58.97
C TYR A 51 -32.52 -87.97 58.93
N THR A 52 -31.89 -88.26 60.08
CA THR A 52 -30.46 -88.07 60.42
C THR A 52 -29.51 -89.26 60.17
N LYS A 53 -28.19 -88.93 60.18
CA LYS A 53 -27.04 -89.75 60.63
C LYS A 53 -26.61 -90.98 59.79
N PHE A 54 -25.43 -90.85 59.19
CA PHE A 54 -24.29 -91.68 59.59
C PHE A 54 -23.07 -90.78 59.86
N LYS A 55 -22.12 -91.23 60.69
CA LYS A 55 -21.16 -90.37 61.41
C LYS A 55 -19.71 -90.86 61.23
N ASP A 56 -18.78 -89.91 61.13
CA ASP A 56 -17.31 -89.96 61.26
C ASP A 56 -16.52 -91.07 60.53
N SER A 57 -15.60 -90.69 59.65
CA SER A 57 -14.16 -90.58 59.97
C SER A 57 -13.27 -90.49 58.72
N ASN A 58 -12.57 -89.36 58.56
CA ASN A 58 -11.13 -89.31 58.27
C ASN A 58 -10.69 -87.85 58.05
N GLU A 59 -9.77 -87.38 58.89
CA GLU A 59 -8.90 -86.27 58.53
C GLU A 59 -7.92 -86.75 57.44
N THR A 60 -7.71 -85.95 56.40
CA THR A 60 -6.53 -86.06 55.56
C THR A 60 -6.04 -84.65 55.25
N ASN A 61 -4.75 -84.41 55.47
CA ASN A 61 -4.13 -83.09 55.41
C ASN A 61 -4.39 -82.33 54.10
N SER A 62 -4.69 -81.04 54.24
CA SER A 62 -4.50 -80.06 53.18
C SER A 62 -3.03 -79.64 53.15
N GLU A 63 -2.20 -80.31 52.35
CA GLU A 63 -0.87 -79.78 52.03
C GLU A 63 -1.00 -78.54 51.15
N LEU A 64 -0.67 -77.38 51.71
CA LEU A 64 -0.50 -76.14 50.98
C LEU A 64 0.77 -76.23 50.14
N VAL A 65 0.64 -76.62 48.87
CA VAL A 65 1.75 -76.57 47.91
C VAL A 65 2.14 -75.11 47.69
N SER A 66 3.22 -74.69 48.36
CA SER A 66 3.92 -73.44 48.09
C SER A 66 4.26 -73.38 46.59
N ARG A 67 3.75 -72.38 45.88
CA ARG A 67 4.22 -72.07 44.52
C ARG A 67 5.47 -71.22 44.62
N GLU A 68 6.57 -71.90 44.86
CA GLU A 68 7.91 -71.33 44.75
C GLU A 68 8.09 -70.69 43.37
N ARG A 69 8.62 -69.45 43.36
CA ARG A 69 8.95 -68.73 42.13
C ARG A 69 10.46 -68.77 41.94
N GLU A 70 10.90 -69.41 40.86
CA GLU A 70 12.31 -69.50 40.50
C GLU A 70 12.71 -68.32 39.59
N TYR A 71 13.88 -67.75 39.85
CA TYR A 71 14.50 -66.66 39.11
C TYR A 71 15.96 -67.03 38.82
N GLU A 72 16.27 -67.28 37.55
CA GLU A 72 17.61 -67.58 37.08
C GLU A 72 18.47 -66.30 37.02
N VAL A 73 19.71 -66.38 37.53
CA VAL A 73 20.73 -65.35 37.36
C VAL A 73 21.34 -65.50 35.97
N LYS A 74 21.19 -64.47 35.13
CA LYS A 74 21.67 -64.49 33.73
C LYS A 74 22.33 -63.19 33.34
N ARG A 75 23.24 -63.25 32.38
CA ARG A 75 23.78 -62.04 31.75
C ARG A 75 22.72 -61.29 30.97
N GLY A 76 22.77 -59.97 31.07
CA GLY A 76 21.89 -59.06 30.35
C GLY A 76 22.25 -57.61 30.61
N ASP A 77 21.58 -56.72 29.86
CA ASP A 77 21.75 -55.28 29.98
C ASP A 77 20.67 -54.72 30.92
N ILE A 78 21.05 -53.81 31.83
CA ILE A 78 20.13 -53.07 32.69
C ILE A 78 20.06 -51.62 32.21
N ILE A 79 18.90 -51.25 31.70
CA ILE A 79 18.59 -49.91 31.20
C ILE A 79 17.62 -49.25 32.18
N ALA A 80 18.05 -48.20 32.87
CA ALA A 80 17.10 -47.29 33.52
C ALA A 80 16.88 -46.06 32.62
N GLY A 81 15.62 -45.70 32.46
CA GLY A 81 15.21 -44.55 31.68
C GLY A 81 13.98 -43.85 32.24
N SER A 82 13.86 -42.56 31.92
CA SER A 82 12.59 -41.83 32.06
C SER A 82 11.66 -42.25 30.93
N ASN A 83 10.35 -42.29 31.20
CA ASN A 83 9.35 -42.63 30.18
C ASN A 83 8.53 -41.39 29.85
N GLY A 84 8.42 -41.08 28.57
CA GLY A 84 7.50 -40.06 28.07
C GLY A 84 6.53 -40.63 27.05
N SER A 85 5.46 -39.89 26.79
CA SER A 85 4.58 -40.15 25.65
C SER A 85 4.36 -38.87 24.86
N GLY A 86 4.07 -39.03 23.58
CA GLY A 86 4.11 -37.91 22.65
C GLY A 86 3.51 -38.22 21.30
N SER A 87 3.76 -37.34 20.34
CA SER A 87 3.31 -37.49 18.96
C SER A 87 4.42 -37.21 17.97
N LEU A 88 4.39 -37.87 16.82
CA LEU A 88 5.30 -37.58 15.73
C LEU A 88 4.98 -36.24 15.07
N LYS A 89 6.02 -35.49 14.73
CA LYS A 89 6.03 -34.21 14.02
C LYS A 89 6.89 -34.37 12.78
N LEU A 90 6.35 -33.98 11.63
CA LEU A 90 7.11 -33.86 10.40
C LEU A 90 7.58 -32.41 10.26
N GLN A 91 8.83 -32.21 9.84
CA GLN A 91 9.26 -30.90 9.38
C GLN A 91 8.54 -30.60 8.06
N ALA A 92 7.77 -29.52 8.00
CA ALA A 92 6.93 -29.19 6.86
C ALA A 92 7.23 -27.80 6.29
N VAL A 93 7.22 -27.68 4.96
CA VAL A 93 7.42 -26.44 4.22
C VAL A 93 6.14 -26.07 3.48
N ASN A 94 5.62 -24.89 3.81
CA ASN A 94 4.49 -24.26 3.15
C ASN A 94 4.97 -23.46 1.94
N GLN A 95 4.36 -23.67 0.77
CA GLN A 95 4.75 -22.99 -0.47
C GLN A 95 3.56 -22.29 -1.13
N ASN A 96 3.84 -21.11 -1.69
CA ASN A 96 2.90 -20.17 -2.29
C ASN A 96 3.52 -19.50 -3.53
N PHE A 97 2.68 -18.93 -4.39
CA PHE A 97 3.12 -17.89 -5.31
C PHE A 97 3.33 -16.56 -4.54
N GLU A 98 4.11 -15.64 -5.10
CA GLU A 98 4.47 -14.35 -4.48
C GLU A 98 3.26 -13.40 -4.32
N GLU A 99 2.26 -13.56 -5.18
CA GLU A 99 1.01 -12.77 -5.21
C GLU A 99 -0.20 -13.72 -5.34
N PRO A 100 -1.42 -13.31 -4.93
CA PRO A 100 -2.65 -14.07 -5.16
C PRO A 100 -2.97 -14.29 -6.65
N VAL A 101 -3.19 -15.54 -7.02
CA VAL A 101 -3.40 -16.01 -8.42
C VAL A 101 -4.47 -17.10 -8.52
N GLU A 102 -5.04 -17.29 -9.72
CA GLU A 102 -5.92 -18.42 -10.04
C GLU A 102 -5.11 -19.66 -10.44
N ILE A 103 -5.43 -20.83 -9.88
CA ILE A 103 -4.79 -22.11 -10.22
C ILE A 103 -5.23 -22.60 -11.60
N GLY A 104 -4.27 -22.80 -12.51
CA GLY A 104 -4.47 -23.36 -13.85
C GLY A 104 -4.52 -24.88 -13.84
N GLU A 105 -3.43 -25.53 -13.47
CA GLU A 105 -3.33 -26.99 -13.36
C GLU A 105 -2.68 -27.39 -12.02
N LEU A 106 -2.99 -28.60 -11.55
CA LEU A 106 -2.34 -29.24 -10.40
C LEU A 106 -1.72 -30.57 -10.87
N PHE A 107 -0.43 -30.75 -10.57
CA PHE A 107 0.37 -31.88 -11.06
C PHE A 107 0.53 -33.00 -10.02
N VAL A 108 0.12 -32.76 -8.77
CA VAL A 108 0.28 -33.65 -7.63
C VAL A 108 -1.03 -33.79 -6.84
N LYS A 109 -1.13 -34.85 -6.04
CA LYS A 109 -2.23 -35.06 -5.08
C LYS A 109 -1.71 -35.23 -3.64
N GLU A 110 -2.60 -35.08 -2.67
CA GLU A 110 -2.27 -35.36 -1.26
C GLU A 110 -1.79 -36.81 -1.07
N GLY A 111 -0.74 -36.99 -0.27
CA GLY A 111 -0.07 -38.28 -0.05
C GLY A 111 0.92 -38.71 -1.14
N GLU A 112 1.11 -37.92 -2.20
CA GLU A 112 2.13 -38.16 -3.24
C GLU A 112 3.54 -37.77 -2.77
N ARG A 113 4.56 -38.48 -3.26
CA ARG A 113 5.97 -38.12 -3.03
C ARG A 113 6.46 -37.22 -4.16
N VAL A 114 7.23 -36.20 -3.80
CA VAL A 114 7.83 -35.24 -4.73
C VAL A 114 9.31 -35.03 -4.38
N SER A 115 10.08 -34.65 -5.39
CA SER A 115 11.49 -34.28 -5.31
C SER A 115 11.66 -32.79 -5.63
N ILE A 116 12.77 -32.18 -5.22
CA ILE A 116 13.11 -30.79 -5.54
C ILE A 116 13.03 -30.56 -7.06
N GLY A 117 12.24 -29.56 -7.47
CA GLY A 117 12.03 -29.22 -8.88
C GLY A 117 10.87 -29.94 -9.56
N ASP A 118 10.15 -30.84 -8.87
CA ASP A 118 8.88 -31.38 -9.39
C ASP A 118 7.82 -30.27 -9.47
N LYS A 119 6.99 -30.31 -10.52
CA LYS A 119 5.87 -29.36 -10.68
C LYS A 119 4.78 -29.67 -9.66
N ILE A 120 4.27 -28.63 -9.00
CA ILE A 120 3.14 -28.71 -8.08
C ILE A 120 1.88 -28.14 -8.73
N ALA A 121 1.95 -26.90 -9.18
CA ALA A 121 0.81 -26.13 -9.70
C ALA A 121 1.25 -25.15 -10.78
N THR A 122 0.35 -24.77 -11.68
CA THR A 122 0.53 -23.62 -12.60
C THR A 122 -0.48 -22.53 -12.32
N ILE A 123 -0.14 -21.30 -12.73
CA ILE A 123 -1.08 -20.18 -12.82
C ILE A 123 -1.94 -20.36 -14.07
N SER A 124 -3.24 -20.03 -13.97
CA SER A 124 -4.17 -19.99 -15.10
C SER A 124 -3.69 -18.99 -16.17
N GLU A 125 -3.41 -19.48 -17.39
CA GLU A 125 -3.01 -18.61 -18.52
C GLU A 125 -4.11 -17.58 -18.84
N LYS A 126 -5.37 -17.98 -18.70
CA LYS A 126 -6.52 -17.10 -18.87
C LYS A 126 -6.48 -15.96 -17.85
N PHE A 127 -6.27 -16.26 -16.57
CA PHE A 127 -6.14 -15.24 -15.52
C PHE A 127 -5.02 -14.22 -15.81
N ILE A 128 -3.85 -14.69 -16.26
CA ILE A 128 -2.73 -13.81 -16.65
C ILE A 128 -3.12 -12.92 -17.84
N ASN A 129 -3.71 -13.51 -18.89
CA ASN A 129 -4.06 -12.77 -20.10
C ASN A 129 -5.18 -11.75 -19.85
N ASP A 130 -6.24 -12.13 -19.14
CA ASP A 130 -7.33 -11.23 -18.72
C ASP A 130 -6.78 -10.05 -17.90
N LYS A 131 -5.85 -10.31 -16.97
CA LYS A 131 -5.25 -9.27 -16.14
C LYS A 131 -4.33 -8.32 -16.93
N LEU A 132 -3.57 -8.85 -17.89
CA LEU A 132 -2.78 -8.02 -18.80
C LEU A 132 -3.66 -7.18 -19.74
N GLU A 133 -4.77 -7.72 -20.25
CA GLU A 133 -5.72 -6.98 -21.07
C GLU A 133 -6.37 -5.83 -20.29
N GLU A 134 -6.83 -6.11 -19.05
CA GLU A 134 -7.38 -5.10 -18.14
C GLU A 134 -6.37 -3.96 -17.89
N LEU A 135 -5.13 -4.30 -17.53
CA LEU A 135 -4.09 -3.33 -17.22
C LEU A 135 -3.63 -2.54 -18.45
N ASN A 136 -3.55 -3.16 -19.63
CA ASN A 136 -3.24 -2.46 -20.88
C ASN A 136 -4.35 -1.45 -21.25
N SER A 137 -5.63 -1.81 -21.05
CA SER A 137 -6.75 -0.88 -21.23
C SER A 137 -6.75 0.27 -20.21
N GLN A 138 -6.27 0.03 -18.99
CA GLN A 138 -6.04 1.10 -18.01
C GLN A 138 -4.87 2.00 -18.43
N LEU A 139 -3.75 1.41 -18.90
CA LEU A 139 -2.56 2.12 -19.37
C LEU A 139 -2.88 3.04 -20.56
N GLU A 140 -3.66 2.57 -21.54
CA GLU A 140 -4.10 3.37 -22.68
C GLU A 140 -4.88 4.60 -22.24
N ARG A 141 -5.86 4.42 -21.32
CA ARG A 141 -6.66 5.53 -20.77
C ARG A 141 -5.83 6.52 -19.95
N ALA A 142 -4.91 6.03 -19.12
CA ALA A 142 -4.00 6.88 -18.35
C ALA A 142 -3.04 7.65 -19.27
N THR A 143 -2.52 7.02 -20.32
CA THR A 143 -1.66 7.64 -21.33
C THR A 143 -2.41 8.71 -22.14
N ALA A 144 -3.65 8.43 -22.56
CA ALA A 144 -4.50 9.41 -23.22
C ALA A 144 -4.79 10.63 -22.31
N THR A 145 -5.01 10.40 -21.02
CA THR A 145 -5.16 11.46 -20.02
C THR A 145 -3.89 12.30 -19.93
N LEU A 146 -2.71 11.68 -19.76
CA LEU A 146 -1.41 12.35 -19.73
C LEU A 146 -1.16 13.21 -20.99
N VAL A 147 -1.45 12.69 -22.19
CA VAL A 147 -1.33 13.43 -23.45
C VAL A 147 -2.29 14.61 -23.49
N SER A 148 -3.56 14.42 -23.10
CA SER A 148 -4.54 15.50 -23.08
C SER A 148 -4.16 16.62 -22.09
N THR A 149 -3.59 16.28 -20.92
CA THR A 149 -3.13 17.26 -19.93
C THR A 149 -1.90 18.02 -20.42
N LYS A 150 -0.94 17.35 -21.09
CA LYS A 150 0.21 18.01 -21.74
C LYS A 150 -0.24 18.97 -22.84
N ASN A 151 -1.19 18.55 -23.69
CA ASN A 151 -1.76 19.38 -24.74
C ASN A 151 -2.55 20.56 -24.15
N ASN A 152 -3.31 20.35 -23.07
CA ASN A 152 -4.02 21.42 -22.37
C ASN A 152 -3.04 22.50 -21.88
N LYS A 153 -1.93 22.11 -21.22
CA LYS A 153 -0.90 23.08 -20.80
C LYS A 153 -0.36 23.88 -21.99
N GLN A 154 -0.03 23.22 -23.11
CA GLN A 154 0.46 23.89 -24.30
C GLN A 154 -0.55 24.91 -24.84
N VAL A 155 -1.83 24.54 -24.94
CA VAL A 155 -2.91 25.41 -25.41
C VAL A 155 -3.16 26.58 -24.44
N THR A 156 -3.15 26.35 -23.12
CA THR A 156 -3.29 27.41 -22.11
C THR A 156 -2.18 28.44 -22.24
N VAL A 157 -0.91 28.01 -22.31
CA VAL A 157 0.24 28.92 -22.46
C VAL A 157 0.19 29.71 -23.76
N LEU A 158 -0.16 29.07 -24.88
CA LEU A 158 -0.31 29.76 -26.17
C LEU A 158 -1.43 30.81 -26.13
N ASN A 159 -2.58 30.48 -25.53
CA ASN A 159 -3.70 31.40 -25.41
C ASN A 159 -3.40 32.58 -24.46
N GLN A 160 -2.71 32.34 -23.34
CA GLN A 160 -2.26 33.38 -22.41
C GLN A 160 -1.32 34.38 -23.10
N ASN A 161 -0.29 33.88 -23.80
CA ASN A 161 0.67 34.72 -24.51
C ASN A 161 -0.02 35.52 -25.64
N LYS A 162 -0.87 34.86 -26.43
CA LYS A 162 -1.57 35.50 -27.55
C LYS A 162 -2.55 36.58 -27.07
N ALA A 163 -3.30 36.34 -26.00
CA ALA A 163 -4.23 37.34 -25.45
C ALA A 163 -3.51 38.61 -24.98
N TRP A 164 -2.29 38.48 -24.45
CA TRP A 164 -1.45 39.62 -24.09
C TRP A 164 -0.93 40.36 -25.33
N GLU A 165 -0.43 39.63 -26.33
CA GLU A 165 0.07 40.20 -27.60
C GLU A 165 -1.03 40.95 -28.36
N ASP A 166 -2.21 40.34 -28.53
CA ASP A 166 -3.38 40.94 -29.19
C ASP A 166 -3.82 42.24 -28.47
N LYS A 167 -3.76 42.28 -27.12
CA LYS A 167 -4.08 43.47 -26.33
C LYS A 167 -3.09 44.62 -26.56
N VAL A 168 -1.78 44.35 -26.42
CA VAL A 168 -0.73 45.37 -26.60
C VAL A 168 -0.69 45.88 -28.04
N GLN A 169 -0.88 45.00 -29.02
CA GLN A 169 -0.92 45.39 -30.43
C GLN A 169 -2.20 46.19 -30.76
N GLY A 170 -3.35 45.85 -30.17
CA GLY A 170 -4.60 46.61 -30.30
C GLY A 170 -4.46 48.04 -29.79
N SER A 171 -3.93 48.22 -28.58
CA SER A 171 -3.62 49.54 -28.00
C SER A 171 -2.66 50.35 -28.90
N LYS A 172 -1.55 49.74 -29.32
CA LYS A 172 -0.57 50.38 -30.21
C LYS A 172 -1.23 50.86 -31.51
N ASN A 173 -2.05 50.03 -32.15
CA ASN A 173 -2.76 50.37 -33.39
C ASN A 173 -3.71 51.56 -33.20
N GLN A 174 -4.42 51.63 -32.07
CA GLN A 174 -5.32 52.73 -31.74
C GLN A 174 -4.56 54.05 -31.60
N TYR A 175 -3.46 54.07 -30.84
CA TYR A 175 -2.59 55.23 -30.69
C TYR A 175 -1.99 55.68 -32.05
N GLU A 176 -1.45 54.75 -32.84
CA GLU A 176 -0.87 55.09 -34.14
C GLU A 176 -1.90 55.68 -35.10
N SER A 177 -3.13 55.17 -35.11
CA SER A 177 -4.24 55.72 -35.90
C SER A 177 -4.59 57.16 -35.49
N GLN A 178 -4.80 57.40 -34.19
CA GLN A 178 -5.12 58.72 -33.65
C GLN A 178 -3.99 59.73 -33.89
N ARG A 179 -2.74 59.33 -33.64
CA ARG A 179 -1.57 60.17 -33.86
C ARG A 179 -1.40 60.55 -35.33
N ASN A 180 -1.56 59.59 -36.24
CA ASN A 180 -1.45 59.85 -37.68
C ASN A 180 -2.56 60.81 -38.16
N SER A 181 -3.78 60.71 -37.61
CA SER A 181 -4.85 61.68 -37.88
C SER A 181 -4.49 63.11 -37.44
N LEU A 182 -3.98 63.26 -36.20
CA LEU A 182 -3.55 64.57 -35.68
C LEU A 182 -2.38 65.17 -36.47
N VAL A 183 -1.37 64.37 -36.81
CA VAL A 183 -0.23 64.80 -37.64
C VAL A 183 -0.68 65.23 -39.03
N ASN A 184 -1.60 64.49 -39.66
CA ASN A 184 -2.16 64.87 -40.96
C ASN A 184 -2.95 66.19 -40.88
N ASN A 185 -3.71 66.43 -39.79
CA ASN A 185 -4.40 67.70 -39.58
C ASN A 185 -3.41 68.87 -39.39
N ILE A 186 -2.35 68.68 -38.59
CA ILE A 186 -1.29 69.68 -38.41
C ILE A 186 -0.64 70.04 -39.75
N ASN A 187 -0.33 69.05 -40.59
CA ASN A 187 0.23 69.28 -41.92
C ASN A 187 -0.73 70.09 -42.81
N GLN A 188 -2.01 69.70 -42.89
CA GLN A 188 -3.02 70.42 -43.68
C GLN A 188 -3.25 71.87 -43.20
N LEU A 189 -3.25 72.11 -41.89
CA LEU A 189 -3.36 73.46 -41.34
C LEU A 189 -2.09 74.28 -41.61
N THR A 190 -0.91 73.65 -41.56
CA THR A 190 0.37 74.29 -41.90
C THR A 190 0.43 74.67 -43.38
N ASP A 191 -0.06 73.83 -44.28
CA ASP A 191 -0.16 74.14 -45.71
C ASP A 191 -1.10 75.33 -45.99
N LYS A 192 -2.26 75.38 -45.32
CA LYS A 192 -3.16 76.55 -45.37
C LYS A 192 -2.49 77.81 -44.83
N LEU A 193 -1.79 77.71 -43.70
CA LEU A 193 -1.07 78.85 -43.11
C LEU A 193 0.03 79.36 -44.06
N ASN A 194 0.73 78.47 -44.77
CA ASN A 194 1.70 78.84 -45.79
C ASN A 194 1.06 79.55 -46.99
N ASP A 195 -0.13 79.13 -47.44
CA ASP A 195 -0.90 79.79 -48.50
C ASP A 195 -1.38 81.19 -48.08
N VAL A 196 -1.95 81.32 -46.87
CA VAL A 196 -2.35 82.62 -46.30
C VAL A 196 -1.16 83.57 -46.16
N ASN A 197 0.00 83.10 -45.67
CA ASN A 197 1.20 83.91 -45.58
C ASN A 197 1.67 84.44 -46.96
N LYS A 198 1.62 83.62 -48.02
CA LYS A 198 1.96 84.06 -49.39
C LYS A 198 1.00 85.10 -49.93
N LYS A 199 -0.32 84.92 -49.72
CA LYS A 199 -1.33 85.92 -50.10
C LYS A 199 -1.11 87.25 -49.38
N LEU A 200 -0.75 87.19 -48.10
CA LEU A 200 -0.50 88.35 -47.25
C LEU A 200 0.78 89.10 -47.68
N GLU A 201 1.82 88.37 -48.10
CA GLU A 201 3.03 88.93 -48.72
C GLU A 201 2.71 89.65 -50.05
N ASP A 202 1.89 89.07 -50.92
CA ASP A 202 1.49 89.70 -52.18
C ASP A 202 0.56 90.92 -51.99
N VAL A 203 -0.41 90.84 -51.07
CA VAL A 203 -1.27 91.99 -50.72
C VAL A 203 -0.43 93.14 -50.15
N ARG A 204 0.58 92.86 -49.32
CA ARG A 204 1.50 93.90 -48.81
C ARG A 204 2.32 94.55 -49.92
N ARG A 205 2.84 93.77 -50.87
CA ARG A 205 3.52 94.29 -52.06
C ARG A 205 2.59 95.21 -52.87
N GLN A 206 1.34 94.82 -53.09
CA GLN A 206 0.36 95.65 -53.78
C GLN A 206 0.03 96.94 -52.99
N ILE A 207 -0.07 96.88 -51.66
CA ILE A 207 -0.25 98.09 -50.81
C ILE A 207 0.94 99.04 -50.97
N GLU A 208 2.18 98.52 -50.93
CA GLU A 208 3.40 99.32 -51.08
C GLU A 208 3.48 99.95 -52.48
N GLU A 209 3.16 99.21 -53.54
CA GLU A 209 3.06 99.71 -54.92
C GLU A 209 2.02 100.85 -55.04
N MET A 210 0.82 100.66 -54.48
CA MET A 210 -0.24 101.67 -54.50
C MET A 210 0.09 102.90 -53.64
N GLN A 211 0.79 102.72 -52.51
CA GLN A 211 1.30 103.84 -51.68
C GLN A 211 2.37 104.64 -52.43
N ASN A 212 3.28 103.98 -53.13
CA ASN A 212 4.30 104.64 -53.95
C ASN A 212 3.66 105.43 -55.10
N LEU A 213 2.63 104.89 -55.76
CA LEU A 213 1.84 105.60 -56.78
C LEU A 213 1.13 106.84 -56.21
N ALA A 214 0.46 106.70 -55.05
CA ALA A 214 -0.16 107.83 -54.37
C ALA A 214 0.87 108.92 -54.00
N THR A 215 2.07 108.52 -53.57
CA THR A 215 3.14 109.46 -53.19
C THR A 215 3.75 110.16 -54.41
N ALA A 216 3.95 109.45 -55.52
CA ALA A 216 4.42 110.04 -56.78
C ALA A 216 3.43 111.07 -57.34
N ARG A 217 2.12 110.76 -57.29
CA ARG A 217 1.04 111.68 -57.69
C ARG A 217 1.07 112.99 -56.90
N ASN A 218 1.22 112.92 -55.58
CA ASN A 218 1.35 114.09 -54.69
C ASN A 218 2.59 114.94 -55.04
N VAL A 219 3.64 114.36 -55.63
CA VAL A 219 4.83 115.11 -56.08
C VAL A 219 4.57 115.81 -57.41
N ASP A 220 3.94 115.15 -58.39
CA ASP A 220 3.53 115.78 -59.66
C ASP A 220 2.54 116.94 -59.44
N GLU A 221 1.60 116.78 -58.51
CA GLU A 221 0.60 117.80 -58.15
C GLU A 221 1.26 119.06 -57.54
N ASN A 222 2.28 118.88 -56.69
CA ASN A 222 3.11 119.99 -56.19
C ASN A 222 4.01 120.60 -57.28
N HIS A 223 4.40 119.86 -58.31
CA HIS A 223 5.21 120.36 -59.42
C HIS A 223 4.39 121.25 -60.38
N VAL A 224 3.13 120.85 -60.67
CA VAL A 224 2.19 121.63 -61.49
C VAL A 224 1.81 122.96 -60.82
N LEU A 225 1.68 122.98 -59.49
CA LEU A 225 1.39 124.19 -58.73
C LEU A 225 2.53 125.24 -58.71
N GLN A 226 3.75 124.89 -59.16
CA GLN A 226 4.87 125.85 -59.28
C GLN A 226 5.06 126.43 -60.69
N GLU A 227 4.53 125.81 -61.76
CA GLU A 227 4.67 126.35 -63.13
C GLU A 227 3.50 127.24 -63.57
N ASN A 228 2.30 127.08 -63.01
CA ASN A 228 1.12 127.84 -63.45
C ASN A 228 0.93 129.18 -62.73
N SER A 229 1.64 130.21 -63.20
CA SER A 229 1.44 131.61 -62.75
C SER A 229 1.31 132.65 -63.88
N THR A 230 0.68 132.31 -65.02
CA THR A 230 0.21 133.32 -65.99
C THR A 230 -0.89 132.84 -66.96
N VAL A 231 -1.92 133.69 -67.10
CA VAL A 231 -2.84 133.87 -68.26
C VAL A 231 -4.05 132.93 -68.41
N GLU A 232 -5.13 133.55 -68.90
CA GLU A 232 -6.51 133.07 -69.04
C GLU A 232 -6.70 132.12 -70.24
N ASP A 233 -7.29 130.93 -70.01
CA ASP A 233 -8.08 130.23 -71.05
C ASP A 233 -9.11 129.28 -70.38
N THR A 234 -10.32 129.79 -70.15
CA THR A 234 -11.31 129.18 -69.24
C THR A 234 -12.23 128.14 -69.90
N ASN A 235 -11.70 127.24 -70.73
CA ASN A 235 -12.53 126.17 -71.32
C ASN A 235 -11.80 124.84 -71.65
N LEU A 236 -10.62 124.59 -71.06
CA LEU A 236 -9.90 123.31 -71.13
C LEU A 236 -9.47 122.78 -69.74
N LEU A 237 -9.89 123.44 -68.66
CA LEU A 237 -9.40 123.18 -67.30
C LEU A 237 -10.31 122.30 -66.43
N GLN A 238 -11.60 122.15 -66.76
CA GLN A 238 -12.50 121.27 -65.97
C GLN A 238 -12.23 119.78 -66.25
N GLU A 239 -11.99 119.42 -67.51
CA GLU A 239 -11.82 118.02 -67.93
C GLU A 239 -10.48 117.41 -67.44
N SER A 240 -9.48 118.25 -67.11
CA SER A 240 -8.17 117.82 -66.60
C SER A 240 -8.04 117.73 -65.09
N ASP A 241 -8.97 118.31 -64.33
CA ASP A 241 -8.95 118.26 -62.85
C ASP A 241 -10.00 117.28 -62.33
N GLU A 242 -11.19 117.18 -62.94
CA GLU A 242 -12.19 116.12 -62.61
C GLU A 242 -11.62 114.71 -62.86
N THR A 243 -10.82 114.52 -63.91
CA THR A 243 -10.12 113.25 -64.18
C THR A 243 -9.02 112.97 -63.15
N LYS A 244 -8.33 113.99 -62.64
CA LYS A 244 -7.28 113.80 -61.63
C LYS A 244 -7.83 113.52 -60.24
N GLU A 245 -8.97 114.10 -59.88
CA GLU A 245 -9.64 113.87 -58.59
C GLU A 245 -10.26 112.45 -58.58
N SER A 246 -10.92 112.04 -59.67
CA SER A 246 -11.46 110.68 -59.87
C SER A 246 -10.41 109.58 -59.70
N ASP A 247 -9.25 109.69 -60.36
CA ASP A 247 -8.19 108.69 -60.27
C ASP A 247 -7.51 108.67 -58.87
N ALA A 248 -7.58 109.77 -58.10
CA ALA A 248 -7.05 109.83 -56.74
C ALA A 248 -7.98 109.11 -55.76
N GLU A 249 -9.30 109.32 -55.89
CA GLU A 249 -10.32 108.56 -55.18
C GLU A 249 -10.25 107.05 -55.50
N GLU A 250 -9.98 106.67 -56.76
CA GLU A 250 -9.78 105.26 -57.13
C GLU A 250 -8.57 104.63 -56.42
N ILE A 251 -7.42 105.34 -56.38
CA ILE A 251 -6.22 104.90 -55.65
C ILE A 251 -6.51 104.73 -54.16
N GLU A 252 -7.23 105.66 -53.54
CA GLU A 252 -7.56 105.58 -52.11
C GLU A 252 -8.57 104.45 -51.82
N ALA A 253 -9.60 104.29 -52.64
CA ALA A 253 -10.55 103.17 -52.54
C ALA A 253 -9.85 101.81 -52.67
N LYS A 254 -8.93 101.68 -53.63
CA LYS A 254 -8.09 100.48 -53.82
C LYS A 254 -7.20 100.19 -52.61
N LEU A 255 -6.60 101.23 -52.02
CA LEU A 255 -5.82 101.12 -50.78
C LEU A 255 -6.68 100.70 -49.58
N GLN A 256 -7.93 101.17 -49.48
CA GLN A 256 -8.87 100.72 -48.44
C GLN A 256 -9.27 99.25 -48.65
N GLU A 257 -9.56 98.83 -49.89
CA GLU A 257 -9.86 97.43 -50.26
C GLU A 257 -8.71 96.47 -49.89
N LEU A 258 -7.48 96.83 -50.25
CA LEU A 258 -6.30 96.03 -49.96
C LEU A 258 -6.00 95.97 -48.45
N LYS A 259 -6.12 97.09 -47.72
CA LYS A 259 -5.97 97.09 -46.24
C LYS A 259 -7.03 96.25 -45.54
N LEU A 260 -8.27 96.25 -46.04
CA LEU A 260 -9.33 95.38 -45.53
C LEU A 260 -8.99 93.90 -45.78
N THR A 261 -8.42 93.58 -46.94
CA THR A 261 -7.98 92.23 -47.30
C THR A 261 -6.76 91.78 -46.50
N GLU A 262 -5.81 92.67 -46.20
CA GLU A 262 -4.72 92.36 -45.26
C GLU A 262 -5.28 92.03 -43.86
N SER A 263 -6.25 92.81 -43.38
CA SER A 263 -6.91 92.61 -42.08
C SER A 263 -7.63 91.26 -41.99
N THR A 264 -8.35 90.85 -43.05
CA THR A 264 -9.02 89.53 -43.08
C THR A 264 -8.01 88.38 -43.14
N LEU A 265 -6.94 88.50 -43.94
CA LEU A 265 -5.86 87.49 -44.00
C LEU A 265 -5.08 87.40 -42.67
N LEU A 266 -4.86 88.50 -41.96
CA LEU A 266 -4.27 88.51 -40.61
C LEU A 266 -5.16 87.79 -39.59
N SER A 267 -6.48 87.97 -39.69
CA SER A 267 -7.46 87.25 -38.86
C SER A 267 -7.46 85.75 -39.16
N GLU A 268 -7.51 85.36 -40.44
CA GLU A 268 -7.43 83.96 -40.89
C GLU A 268 -6.13 83.29 -40.42
N LYS A 269 -4.98 83.98 -40.57
CA LYS A 269 -3.69 83.55 -40.05
C LYS A 269 -3.72 83.27 -38.55
N SER A 270 -4.25 84.21 -37.75
CA SER A 270 -4.33 84.07 -36.29
C SER A 270 -5.20 82.88 -35.86
N LEU A 271 -6.27 82.60 -36.60
CA LEU A 271 -7.13 81.43 -36.40
C LEU A 271 -6.37 80.13 -36.71
N LEU A 272 -5.68 80.04 -37.86
CA LEU A 272 -4.89 78.88 -38.25
C LEU A 272 -3.74 78.61 -37.27
N GLU A 273 -3.00 79.64 -36.83
CA GLU A 273 -1.95 79.51 -35.81
C GLU A 273 -2.50 78.97 -34.47
N THR A 274 -3.71 79.42 -34.09
CA THR A 274 -4.41 78.93 -32.90
C THR A 274 -4.85 77.47 -33.06
N GLU A 275 -5.39 77.09 -34.22
CA GLU A 275 -5.82 75.72 -34.51
C GLU A 275 -4.64 74.73 -34.56
N ILE A 276 -3.52 75.13 -35.16
CA ILE A 276 -2.26 74.39 -35.15
C ILE A 276 -1.76 74.22 -33.71
N LYS A 277 -1.76 75.28 -32.90
CA LYS A 277 -1.34 75.22 -31.50
C LYS A 277 -2.21 74.26 -30.69
N ASN A 278 -3.53 74.32 -30.85
CA ASN A 278 -4.46 73.43 -30.16
C ASN A 278 -4.29 71.98 -30.61
N THR A 279 -4.10 71.73 -31.91
CA THR A 279 -3.88 70.36 -32.43
C THR A 279 -2.55 69.77 -31.95
N ASN A 280 -1.49 70.60 -31.85
CA ASN A 280 -0.22 70.20 -31.23
C ASN A 280 -0.35 69.90 -29.72
N GLN A 281 -1.20 70.65 -28.99
CA GLN A 281 -1.51 70.32 -27.59
C GLN A 281 -2.23 68.97 -27.48
N SER A 282 -3.19 68.68 -28.37
CA SER A 282 -3.84 67.37 -28.45
C SER A 282 -2.84 66.25 -28.74
N LEU A 283 -1.92 66.45 -29.70
CA LEU A 283 -0.86 65.48 -30.02
C LEU A 283 0.05 65.20 -28.82
N ASN A 284 0.56 66.25 -28.16
CA ASN A 284 1.36 66.11 -26.94
C ASN A 284 0.59 65.39 -25.82
N SER A 285 -0.71 65.66 -25.68
CA SER A 285 -1.54 64.99 -24.66
C SER A 285 -1.70 63.49 -24.94
N LEU A 286 -1.86 63.10 -26.22
CA LEU A 286 -1.93 61.72 -26.68
C LEU A 286 -0.60 60.98 -26.47
N ASP A 287 0.54 61.63 -26.71
CA ASP A 287 1.86 61.03 -26.47
C ASP A 287 2.14 60.82 -24.97
N VAL A 288 1.70 61.75 -24.11
CA VAL A 288 1.73 61.59 -22.64
C VAL A 288 0.80 60.46 -22.18
N GLU A 289 -0.39 60.34 -22.76
CA GLU A 289 -1.32 59.25 -22.48
C GLU A 289 -0.73 57.89 -22.87
N ARG A 290 -0.16 57.77 -24.07
CA ARG A 290 0.52 56.54 -24.52
C ARG A 290 1.73 56.18 -23.66
N THR A 291 2.42 57.16 -23.08
CA THR A 291 3.52 56.91 -22.15
C THR A 291 3.02 56.29 -20.84
N LYS A 292 1.96 56.86 -20.25
CA LYS A 292 1.30 56.29 -19.05
C LYS A 292 0.69 54.91 -19.31
N GLU A 293 0.12 54.71 -20.50
CA GLU A 293 -0.44 53.43 -20.91
C GLU A 293 0.65 52.35 -20.96
N LYS A 294 1.81 52.61 -21.59
CA LYS A 294 2.97 51.70 -21.59
C LYS A 294 3.49 51.40 -20.18
N GLU A 295 3.53 52.38 -19.28
CA GLU A 295 3.88 52.14 -17.87
C GLU A 295 2.87 51.22 -17.16
N SER A 296 1.59 51.27 -17.56
CA SER A 296 0.54 50.38 -17.08
C SER A 296 0.65 48.99 -17.72
N GLU A 297 0.94 48.90 -19.02
CA GLU A 297 1.20 47.65 -19.75
C GLU A 297 2.31 46.85 -19.05
N VAL A 298 3.44 47.49 -18.71
CA VAL A 298 4.56 46.81 -18.02
C VAL A 298 4.17 46.29 -16.63
N LYS A 299 3.37 47.03 -15.87
CA LYS A 299 2.88 46.60 -14.56
C LYS A 299 1.92 45.41 -14.69
N GLU A 300 0.99 45.49 -15.63
CA GLU A 300 0.03 44.42 -15.89
C GLU A 300 0.73 43.16 -16.45
N GLU A 301 1.75 43.32 -17.29
CA GLU A 301 2.58 42.20 -17.75
C GLU A 301 3.25 41.48 -16.57
N SER A 302 3.78 42.23 -15.60
CA SER A 302 4.42 41.62 -14.42
C SER A 302 3.43 40.81 -13.57
N ALA A 303 2.21 41.30 -13.38
CA ALA A 303 1.14 40.58 -12.69
C ALA A 303 0.64 39.36 -13.48
N ASN A 304 0.47 39.50 -14.80
CA ASN A 304 0.08 38.41 -15.69
C ASN A 304 1.14 37.30 -15.72
N ARG A 305 2.43 37.64 -15.67
CA ARG A 305 3.53 36.65 -15.54
C ARG A 305 3.46 35.87 -14.24
N GLU A 306 3.12 36.51 -13.11
CA GLU A 306 2.96 35.83 -11.82
C GLU A 306 1.75 34.87 -11.83
N ILE A 307 0.60 35.33 -12.33
CA ILE A 307 -0.61 34.50 -12.49
C ILE A 307 -0.32 33.32 -13.42
N ASN A 308 0.30 33.56 -14.58
CA ASN A 308 0.66 32.51 -15.53
C ASN A 308 1.68 31.52 -14.93
N ALA A 309 2.59 31.95 -14.05
CA ALA A 309 3.51 31.06 -13.35
C ALA A 309 2.77 30.12 -12.38
N LEU A 310 1.79 30.63 -11.63
CA LEU A 310 0.94 29.82 -10.76
C LEU A 310 0.12 28.80 -11.57
N THR A 311 -0.58 29.24 -12.62
CA THR A 311 -1.33 28.34 -13.51
C THR A 311 -0.45 27.28 -14.16
N ASN A 312 0.78 27.63 -14.57
CA ASN A 312 1.75 26.66 -15.09
C ASN A 312 2.16 25.62 -14.04
N SER A 313 2.35 26.04 -12.79
CA SER A 313 2.67 25.12 -11.68
C SER A 313 1.51 24.14 -11.39
N GLU A 314 0.27 24.62 -11.42
CA GLU A 314 -0.93 23.76 -11.28
C GLU A 314 -1.04 22.74 -12.42
N LEU A 315 -0.77 23.18 -13.66
CA LEU A 315 -0.75 22.31 -14.83
C LEU A 315 0.39 21.28 -14.76
N ASP A 316 1.57 21.65 -14.26
CA ASP A 316 2.69 20.72 -14.02
C ASP A 316 2.40 19.71 -12.89
N HIS A 317 1.66 20.09 -11.85
CA HIS A 317 1.15 19.14 -10.86
C HIS A 317 0.15 18.16 -11.49
N SER A 318 -0.74 18.64 -12.36
CA SER A 318 -1.68 17.80 -13.10
C SER A 318 -0.96 16.79 -14.02
N ILE A 319 0.05 17.23 -14.76
CA ILE A 319 0.89 16.36 -15.61
C ILE A 319 1.62 15.31 -14.75
N ASN A 320 2.23 15.71 -13.63
CA ASN A 320 2.91 14.78 -12.73
C ASN A 320 1.95 13.74 -12.12
N ASN A 321 0.73 14.12 -11.77
CA ASN A 321 -0.26 13.19 -11.24
C ASN A 321 -0.73 12.19 -12.31
N ALA A 322 -0.94 12.65 -13.56
CA ALA A 322 -1.24 11.77 -14.68
C ALA A 322 -0.08 10.80 -15.01
N GLN A 323 1.17 11.29 -14.92
CA GLN A 323 2.37 10.45 -15.12
C GLN A 323 2.49 9.38 -14.04
N LYS A 324 2.30 9.72 -12.76
CA LYS A 324 2.34 8.75 -11.65
C LYS A 324 1.34 7.61 -11.81
N GLU A 325 0.15 7.88 -12.34
CA GLU A 325 -0.85 6.83 -12.57
C GLU A 325 -0.43 5.90 -13.73
N VAL A 326 0.19 6.44 -14.79
CA VAL A 326 0.84 5.64 -15.85
C VAL A 326 1.95 4.76 -15.27
N ASP A 327 2.84 5.33 -14.45
CA ASP A 327 3.99 4.62 -13.87
C ASP A 327 3.52 3.46 -12.96
N LYS A 328 2.54 3.72 -12.08
CA LYS A 328 1.88 2.74 -11.22
C LYS A 328 1.21 1.60 -12.00
N ILE A 329 0.57 1.88 -13.14
CA ILE A 329 0.00 0.83 -13.99
C ILE A 329 1.12 0.00 -14.64
N ASN A 330 2.21 0.63 -15.09
CA ASN A 330 3.38 -0.09 -15.61
C ASN A 330 4.03 -1.00 -14.57
N GLU A 331 4.12 -0.57 -13.30
CA GLU A 331 4.57 -1.43 -12.19
C GLU A 331 3.66 -2.66 -11.99
N GLN A 332 2.34 -2.48 -12.08
CA GLN A 332 1.38 -3.59 -12.01
C GLN A 332 1.53 -4.56 -13.21
N ILE A 333 1.73 -4.03 -14.43
CA ILE A 333 2.01 -4.84 -15.62
C ILE A 333 3.32 -5.62 -15.44
N ALA A 334 4.37 -5.00 -14.89
CA ALA A 334 5.64 -5.67 -14.60
C ALA A 334 5.47 -6.83 -13.59
N LYS A 335 4.67 -6.64 -12.54
CA LYS A 335 4.30 -7.73 -11.60
C LYS A 335 3.61 -8.90 -12.32
N VAL A 336 2.61 -8.62 -13.16
CA VAL A 336 1.88 -9.69 -13.89
C VAL A 336 2.78 -10.38 -14.93
N ASN A 337 3.70 -9.65 -15.57
CA ASN A 337 4.70 -10.27 -16.44
C ASN A 337 5.67 -11.18 -15.67
N LYS A 338 6.11 -10.80 -14.45
CA LYS A 338 6.92 -11.68 -13.58
C LYS A 338 6.16 -12.97 -13.21
N LEU A 339 4.84 -12.89 -12.97
CA LEU A 339 3.98 -14.07 -12.77
C LEU A 339 3.86 -14.92 -14.04
N LYS A 340 3.83 -14.30 -15.23
CA LYS A 340 3.82 -15.00 -16.51
C LYS A 340 5.13 -15.75 -16.78
N GLU A 341 6.26 -15.16 -16.44
CA GLU A 341 7.59 -15.79 -16.52
C GLU A 341 7.74 -16.93 -15.51
N ASN A 342 7.21 -16.76 -14.28
CA ASN A 342 7.30 -17.71 -13.18
C ASN A 342 5.95 -18.40 -12.93
N SER A 343 5.30 -18.86 -14.00
CA SER A 343 3.91 -19.37 -13.96
C SER A 343 3.73 -20.76 -13.36
N THR A 344 4.80 -21.39 -12.85
CA THR A 344 4.80 -22.75 -12.29
C THR A 344 5.40 -22.74 -10.89
N LEU A 345 4.67 -23.28 -9.92
CA LEU A 345 5.16 -23.59 -8.58
C LEU A 345 5.86 -24.94 -8.60
N TYR A 346 7.10 -24.97 -8.12
CA TYR A 346 7.94 -26.16 -8.05
C TYR A 346 8.24 -26.53 -6.59
N ALA A 347 8.35 -27.82 -6.30
CA ALA A 347 8.70 -28.33 -4.98
C ALA A 347 10.10 -27.83 -4.55
N GLN A 348 10.16 -27.16 -3.39
CA GLN A 348 11.41 -26.64 -2.82
C GLN A 348 12.18 -27.66 -1.95
N ILE A 349 11.55 -28.78 -1.58
CA ILE A 349 12.16 -29.87 -0.78
C ILE A 349 11.68 -31.24 -1.28
N ASP A 350 12.48 -32.28 -1.03
CA ASP A 350 12.07 -33.67 -1.20
C ASP A 350 11.12 -34.06 -0.05
N GLY A 351 9.98 -34.68 -0.38
CA GLY A 351 8.98 -34.92 0.65
C GLY A 351 7.70 -35.63 0.20
N THR A 352 6.70 -35.59 1.08
CA THR A 352 5.34 -36.06 0.80
C THR A 352 4.37 -34.88 0.89
N ILE A 353 3.45 -34.76 -0.06
CA ILE A 353 2.39 -33.74 -0.04
C ILE A 353 1.45 -34.04 1.14
N LEU A 354 1.43 -33.15 2.14
CA LEU A 354 0.55 -33.27 3.31
C LEU A 354 -0.82 -32.65 3.04
N ASN A 355 -0.85 -31.46 2.41
CA ASN A 355 -2.07 -30.74 2.09
C ASN A 355 -2.00 -30.01 0.74
N LEU A 356 -3.13 -29.96 0.04
CA LEU A 356 -3.39 -29.09 -1.12
C LEU A 356 -4.68 -28.29 -0.87
N ASN A 357 -4.53 -27.01 -0.51
CA ASN A 357 -5.67 -26.22 -0.03
C ASN A 357 -6.52 -25.59 -1.15
N TYR A 358 -6.15 -25.79 -2.42
CA TYR A 358 -6.79 -25.20 -3.58
C TYR A 358 -7.04 -26.22 -4.69
N THR A 359 -8.01 -25.92 -5.56
CA THR A 359 -8.38 -26.73 -6.72
C THR A 359 -8.17 -25.93 -8.00
N VAL A 360 -8.10 -26.59 -9.14
CA VAL A 360 -8.11 -25.92 -10.46
C VAL A 360 -9.28 -24.93 -10.56
N GLY A 361 -8.99 -23.73 -11.05
CA GLY A 361 -9.93 -22.62 -11.20
C GLY A 361 -10.23 -21.83 -9.92
N SER A 362 -9.64 -22.16 -8.76
CA SER A 362 -9.80 -21.35 -7.55
C SER A 362 -8.71 -20.29 -7.39
N THR A 363 -9.07 -19.15 -6.78
CA THR A 363 -8.15 -18.06 -6.47
C THR A 363 -7.46 -18.29 -5.12
N THR A 364 -6.15 -18.13 -5.10
CA THR A 364 -5.30 -18.29 -3.91
C THR A 364 -5.31 -17.07 -2.99
N SER A 365 -4.79 -17.23 -1.77
CA SER A 365 -4.60 -16.18 -0.76
C SER A 365 -3.20 -16.31 -0.18
N SER A 366 -2.59 -15.19 0.24
CA SER A 366 -1.30 -15.20 0.94
C SER A 366 -1.36 -15.86 2.32
N GLU A 367 -2.55 -16.01 2.92
CA GLU A 367 -2.74 -16.54 4.27
C GLU A 367 -2.75 -18.08 4.34
N ILE A 368 -3.14 -18.75 3.26
CA ILE A 368 -3.31 -20.22 3.21
C ILE A 368 -2.32 -20.77 2.20
N PRO A 369 -1.46 -21.75 2.56
CA PRO A 369 -0.46 -22.29 1.65
C PRO A 369 -1.10 -23.06 0.50
N ILE A 370 -0.57 -22.94 -0.72
CA ILE A 370 -1.03 -23.75 -1.87
C ILE A 370 -0.75 -25.22 -1.60
N VAL A 371 0.46 -25.51 -1.15
CA VAL A 371 0.92 -26.85 -0.80
C VAL A 371 1.70 -26.83 0.51
N THR A 372 1.51 -27.87 1.31
CA THR A 372 2.36 -28.19 2.46
C THR A 372 3.10 -29.49 2.16
N ILE A 373 4.44 -29.45 2.11
CA ILE A 373 5.28 -30.61 1.84
C ILE A 373 5.99 -31.02 3.14
N GLY A 374 5.86 -32.28 3.55
CA GLY A 374 6.57 -32.84 4.70
C GLY A 374 7.91 -33.48 4.29
N GLU A 375 9.00 -33.05 4.92
CA GLU A 375 10.37 -33.57 4.72
C GLU A 375 10.45 -35.01 5.24
N ASN A 376 10.51 -35.99 4.34
CA ASN A 376 10.51 -37.41 4.70
C ASN A 376 11.80 -37.85 5.45
N ALA A 377 12.88 -37.06 5.36
CA ALA A 377 14.18 -37.41 5.92
C ALA A 377 14.32 -37.11 7.42
N LYS A 378 13.43 -36.28 7.99
CA LYS A 378 13.51 -35.82 9.39
C LYS A 378 12.16 -35.91 10.07
N VAL A 379 11.98 -36.99 10.81
CA VAL A 379 10.83 -37.20 11.69
C VAL A 379 11.26 -36.89 13.11
N PHE A 380 10.51 -36.03 13.78
CA PHE A 380 10.71 -35.75 15.21
C PHE A 380 9.60 -36.40 16.02
N ALA A 381 9.90 -36.83 17.24
CA ALA A 381 8.92 -37.14 18.26
C ALA A 381 8.88 -35.99 19.27
N GLU A 382 7.75 -35.31 19.38
CA GLU A 382 7.49 -34.35 20.46
C GLU A 382 6.98 -35.14 21.67
N ILE A 383 7.86 -35.37 22.63
CA ILE A 383 7.59 -36.14 23.85
C ILE A 383 7.29 -35.22 25.01
N THR A 384 6.19 -35.47 25.72
CA THR A 384 5.86 -34.77 26.97
C THR A 384 6.50 -35.50 28.15
N VAL A 385 7.27 -34.77 28.97
CA VAL A 385 7.99 -35.28 30.14
C VAL A 385 7.65 -34.46 31.39
N THR A 386 7.59 -35.10 32.55
CA THR A 386 7.27 -34.45 33.83
C THR A 386 8.44 -33.61 34.39
N GLN A 387 8.14 -32.63 35.25
CA GLN A 387 9.17 -31.82 35.95
C GLN A 387 10.17 -32.67 36.76
N GLU A 388 9.78 -33.82 37.31
CA GLU A 388 10.67 -34.70 38.07
C GLU A 388 11.64 -35.49 37.18
N GLU A 389 11.27 -35.70 35.93
CA GLU A 389 12.02 -36.49 34.96
C GLU A 389 12.90 -35.63 34.05
N ILE A 390 12.46 -34.43 33.66
CA ILE A 390 13.19 -33.56 32.75
C ILE A 390 14.60 -33.19 33.26
N THR A 391 14.80 -33.22 34.58
CA THR A 391 16.10 -33.01 35.25
C THR A 391 17.14 -34.10 34.96
N LYS A 392 16.73 -35.21 34.32
CA LYS A 392 17.56 -36.38 33.99
C LYS A 392 17.76 -36.54 32.48
N ILE A 393 17.30 -35.57 31.69
CA ILE A 393 17.33 -35.60 30.22
C ILE A 393 18.27 -34.51 29.71
N GLU A 394 19.14 -34.86 28.78
CA GLU A 394 20.14 -33.96 28.18
C GLU A 394 20.06 -33.99 26.65
N GLU A 395 20.48 -32.92 26.00
CA GLU A 395 20.60 -32.88 24.53
C GLU A 395 21.69 -33.84 24.04
N GLY A 396 21.46 -34.51 22.92
CA GLY A 396 22.32 -35.59 22.42
C GLY A 396 22.09 -36.96 23.07
N GLN A 397 21.20 -37.09 24.06
CA GLN A 397 20.90 -38.37 24.71
C GLN A 397 20.13 -39.33 23.77
N ARG A 398 20.46 -40.62 23.83
CA ARG A 398 19.77 -41.69 23.07
C ARG A 398 18.40 -42.00 23.69
N VAL A 399 17.42 -42.25 22.83
CA VAL A 399 16.03 -42.52 23.20
C VAL A 399 15.52 -43.72 22.42
N ASN A 400 14.95 -44.69 23.12
CA ASN A 400 14.23 -45.80 22.49
C ASN A 400 12.77 -45.39 22.30
N LEU A 401 12.25 -45.52 21.09
CA LEU A 401 10.91 -45.07 20.70
C LEU A 401 10.07 -46.24 20.21
N ILE A 402 8.82 -46.31 20.64
CA ILE A 402 7.83 -47.28 20.14
C ILE A 402 6.63 -46.49 19.64
N VAL A 403 6.43 -46.49 18.33
CA VAL A 403 5.27 -45.86 17.68
C VAL A 403 4.08 -46.80 17.82
N SER A 404 2.92 -46.28 18.22
CA SER A 404 1.74 -47.11 18.55
C SER A 404 1.20 -47.92 17.37
N ALA A 405 1.52 -47.51 16.13
CA ALA A 405 1.21 -48.21 14.88
C ALA A 405 2.23 -49.33 14.52
N TYR A 406 3.40 -49.36 15.18
CA TYR A 406 4.54 -50.23 14.90
C TYR A 406 5.07 -50.86 16.20
N GLN A 407 4.19 -51.52 16.97
CA GLN A 407 4.48 -51.94 18.35
C GLN A 407 5.64 -52.93 18.47
N ASP A 408 5.89 -53.74 17.44
CA ASP A 408 6.97 -54.73 17.39
C ASP A 408 8.32 -54.13 16.92
N GLN A 409 8.38 -52.83 16.64
CA GLN A 409 9.56 -52.15 16.10
C GLN A 409 10.01 -51.03 17.03
N MET A 410 11.15 -51.26 17.69
CA MET A 410 11.86 -50.22 18.42
C MET A 410 12.61 -49.34 17.43
N LEU A 411 12.31 -48.05 17.44
CA LEU A 411 13.06 -47.02 16.73
C LEU A 411 14.05 -46.36 17.67
N GLU A 412 15.18 -45.92 17.13
CA GLU A 412 16.16 -45.14 17.87
C GLU A 412 16.06 -43.68 17.48
N GLY A 413 16.15 -42.81 18.50
CA GLY A 413 16.22 -41.38 18.32
C GLY A 413 17.24 -40.73 19.24
N THR A 414 17.54 -39.47 18.95
CA THR A 414 18.44 -38.63 19.75
C THR A 414 17.71 -37.39 20.21
N VAL A 415 17.85 -36.98 21.47
CA VAL A 415 17.31 -35.71 21.95
C VAL A 415 17.95 -34.57 21.17
N SER A 416 17.14 -33.88 20.37
CA SER A 416 17.55 -32.78 19.51
C SER A 416 17.53 -31.46 20.28
N PHE A 417 16.45 -31.22 21.04
CA PHE A 417 16.25 -30.00 21.84
C PHE A 417 15.25 -30.21 22.98
N ILE A 418 15.45 -29.53 24.10
CA ILE A 418 14.52 -29.50 25.24
C ILE A 418 13.83 -28.13 25.33
N ASN A 419 12.51 -28.08 25.17
CA ASN A 419 11.77 -26.83 25.32
C ASN A 419 11.72 -26.40 26.79
N LEU A 420 12.57 -25.44 27.16
CA LEU A 420 12.70 -24.90 28.52
C LEU A 420 11.43 -24.19 29.04
N LYS A 421 10.44 -23.92 28.19
CA LYS A 421 9.14 -23.39 28.58
C LYS A 421 8.15 -24.55 28.78
N PRO A 422 7.56 -24.72 29.97
CA PRO A 422 6.60 -25.79 30.20
C PRO A 422 5.27 -25.58 29.47
N ASN A 423 4.60 -26.69 29.18
CA ASN A 423 3.29 -26.72 28.55
C ASN A 423 2.18 -26.49 29.60
N GLY A 424 1.40 -25.42 29.42
CA GLY A 424 0.22 -25.10 30.23
C GLY A 424 0.48 -24.24 31.49
N GLN A 425 -0.61 -23.83 32.14
CA GLN A 425 -0.61 -23.23 33.48
C GLN A 425 -1.44 -24.11 34.40
N GLY A 426 -0.84 -24.68 35.46
CA GLY A 426 -1.55 -25.59 36.37
C GLY A 426 -0.64 -26.29 37.38
N SER A 427 -1.21 -27.25 38.12
CA SER A 427 -0.56 -27.99 39.20
C SER A 427 0.33 -29.16 38.76
N SER A 428 0.49 -29.38 37.45
CA SER A 428 1.36 -30.40 36.88
C SER A 428 2.16 -29.77 35.74
N VAL A 429 3.46 -29.58 35.98
CA VAL A 429 4.38 -28.92 35.06
C VAL A 429 5.04 -29.98 34.18
N ASN A 430 4.84 -29.88 32.88
CA ASN A 430 5.41 -30.79 31.88
C ASN A 430 6.18 -30.00 30.82
N TYR A 431 7.18 -30.62 30.22
CA TYR A 431 8.07 -30.03 29.21
C TYR A 431 8.00 -30.85 27.91
N SER A 432 8.08 -30.19 26.74
CA SER A 432 8.26 -30.88 25.45
C SER A 432 9.74 -31.14 25.19
N VAL A 433 10.08 -32.40 24.91
CA VAL A 433 11.40 -32.81 24.43
C VAL A 433 11.26 -33.25 22.97
N MET A 434 12.04 -32.63 22.08
CA MET A 434 12.08 -32.99 20.67
C MET A 434 13.17 -34.04 20.45
N VAL A 435 12.77 -35.22 19.99
CA VAL A 435 13.67 -36.34 19.70
C VAL A 435 13.70 -36.57 18.19
N GLU A 436 14.87 -36.44 17.56
CA GLU A 436 15.05 -36.73 16.13
C GLU A 436 15.13 -38.25 15.91
N ILE A 437 14.34 -38.78 14.99
CA ILE A 437 14.30 -40.21 14.64
C ILE A 437 15.11 -40.42 13.37
N SER A 438 16.23 -41.13 13.50
CA SER A 438 17.17 -41.36 12.39
C SER A 438 16.96 -42.73 11.74
N GLY A 439 17.22 -42.82 10.42
CA GLY A 439 17.49 -44.09 9.74
C GLY A 439 16.37 -45.13 9.76
N ASN A 440 15.11 -44.73 9.58
CA ASN A 440 13.98 -45.66 9.50
C ASN A 440 13.35 -45.67 8.09
N ASP A 441 13.06 -46.88 7.58
CA ASP A 441 12.32 -47.09 6.31
C ASP A 441 10.78 -47.05 6.51
N LEU A 442 10.31 -46.68 7.71
CA LEU A 442 8.89 -46.76 8.07
C LEU A 442 8.11 -45.54 7.56
N LYS A 443 6.84 -45.77 7.22
CA LYS A 443 5.92 -44.68 6.85
C LYS A 443 5.37 -44.01 8.11
N LEU A 444 6.23 -43.27 8.80
CA LEU A 444 5.86 -42.43 9.93
C LEU A 444 4.99 -41.25 9.45
N LEU A 445 3.87 -41.00 10.12
CA LEU A 445 2.95 -39.91 9.80
C LEU A 445 2.86 -38.95 10.99
N GLU A 446 2.65 -37.65 10.69
CA GLU A 446 2.39 -36.66 11.73
C GLU A 446 1.17 -37.05 12.60
N GLY A 447 1.27 -36.77 13.90
CA GLY A 447 0.22 -37.07 14.87
C GLY A 447 0.17 -38.52 15.37
N MET A 448 0.98 -39.44 14.82
CA MET A 448 1.10 -40.80 15.36
C MET A 448 1.59 -40.76 16.82
N THR A 449 0.89 -41.43 17.73
CA THR A 449 1.30 -41.54 19.13
C THR A 449 2.56 -42.38 19.27
N VAL A 450 3.52 -41.89 20.04
CA VAL A 450 4.80 -42.55 20.32
C VAL A 450 5.08 -42.58 21.82
N SER A 451 5.59 -43.71 22.30
CA SER A 451 6.13 -43.88 23.64
C SER A 451 7.65 -43.78 23.56
N ALA A 452 8.28 -43.08 24.50
CA ALA A 452 9.72 -42.85 24.55
C ALA A 452 10.30 -43.33 25.88
N GLN A 453 11.46 -43.98 25.81
CA GLN A 453 12.30 -44.29 26.95
C GLN A 453 13.66 -43.59 26.77
N PHE A 454 13.88 -42.52 27.53
CA PHE A 454 15.14 -41.76 27.53
C PHE A 454 16.19 -42.55 28.31
N ILE A 455 17.33 -42.88 27.68
CA ILE A 455 18.33 -43.77 28.27
C ILE A 455 19.19 -42.98 29.26
N VAL A 456 18.83 -43.01 30.55
CA VAL A 456 19.53 -42.26 31.62
C VAL A 456 20.79 -42.99 32.07
N LYS A 457 20.75 -44.32 32.15
CA LYS A 457 21.93 -45.16 32.39
C LYS A 457 21.75 -46.56 31.80
N ASP A 458 22.77 -47.01 31.09
CA ASP A 458 22.88 -48.28 30.38
C ASP A 458 24.08 -49.05 30.98
N VAL A 459 23.83 -50.22 31.57
CA VAL A 459 24.86 -51.09 32.16
C VAL A 459 24.78 -52.43 31.45
N LYS A 460 25.81 -52.76 30.68
CA LYS A 460 25.81 -53.91 29.76
C LYS A 460 26.54 -55.11 30.30
N ASP A 461 26.12 -56.29 29.86
CA ASP A 461 26.75 -57.58 30.15
C ASP A 461 27.05 -57.80 31.65
N VAL A 462 26.02 -57.59 32.48
CA VAL A 462 26.08 -57.83 33.93
C VAL A 462 25.18 -58.99 34.34
N LEU A 463 25.51 -59.64 35.46
CA LEU A 463 24.62 -60.64 36.06
C LEU A 463 23.36 -59.93 36.55
N THR A 464 22.20 -60.35 36.06
CA THR A 464 20.90 -59.76 36.40
C THR A 464 20.08 -60.74 37.24
N LEU A 465 19.39 -60.21 38.25
CA LEU A 465 18.41 -60.95 39.04
C LEU A 465 17.18 -60.06 39.31
N SER A 466 15.97 -60.64 39.36
CA SER A 466 14.79 -59.85 39.72
C SER A 466 14.84 -59.37 41.17
N ASN A 467 14.49 -58.11 41.40
CA ASN A 467 14.37 -57.52 42.74
C ASN A 467 13.37 -58.28 43.62
N LYS A 468 12.40 -58.99 43.02
CA LYS A 468 11.46 -59.87 43.72
C LYS A 468 12.13 -61.05 44.42
N ALA A 469 13.35 -61.41 44.01
CA ALA A 469 14.13 -62.51 44.54
C ALA A 469 15.06 -62.10 45.70
N ILE A 470 15.19 -60.80 45.95
CA ILE A 470 16.16 -60.22 46.88
C ILE A 470 15.43 -59.80 48.17
N THR A 471 15.89 -60.33 49.30
CA THR A 471 15.35 -60.01 50.64
C THR A 471 16.35 -59.17 51.41
N LEU A 472 15.88 -58.10 52.06
CA LEU A 472 16.71 -57.26 52.95
C LEU A 472 16.58 -57.74 54.40
N LYS A 473 17.68 -58.09 55.05
CA LYS A 473 17.75 -58.41 56.49
C LYS A 473 18.87 -57.61 57.12
N ASP A 474 18.58 -56.85 58.19
CA ASP A 474 19.56 -56.05 58.94
C ASP A 474 20.48 -55.16 58.07
N GLY A 475 19.94 -54.62 56.97
CA GLY A 475 20.67 -53.78 56.01
C GLY A 475 21.54 -54.53 54.99
N LYS A 476 21.60 -55.87 55.06
CA LYS A 476 22.27 -56.75 54.10
C LYS A 476 21.26 -57.40 53.15
N GLN A 477 21.70 -57.70 51.93
CA GLN A 477 20.86 -58.30 50.88
C GLN A 477 21.11 -59.80 50.80
N PHE A 478 20.04 -60.59 50.76
CA PHE A 478 20.10 -62.05 50.74
C PHE A 478 19.18 -62.62 49.67
N VAL A 479 19.55 -63.80 49.17
CA VAL A 479 18.76 -64.62 48.26
C VAL A 479 18.79 -66.08 48.71
N GLN A 480 17.80 -66.87 48.30
CA GLN A 480 17.74 -68.31 48.56
C GLN A 480 18.13 -69.06 47.28
N VAL A 481 19.36 -69.56 47.21
CA VAL A 481 19.89 -70.25 46.03
C VAL A 481 19.59 -71.75 46.12
N LYS A 482 18.93 -72.30 45.10
CA LYS A 482 18.68 -73.73 44.96
C LYS A 482 20.01 -74.44 44.64
N GLN A 483 20.39 -75.39 45.49
CA GLN A 483 21.57 -76.23 45.28
C GLN A 483 21.20 -77.47 44.44
N ASP A 484 22.21 -78.16 43.89
CA ASP A 484 22.03 -79.37 43.05
C ASP A 484 21.29 -80.53 43.77
N ASP A 485 21.34 -80.57 45.11
CA ASP A 485 20.62 -81.55 45.94
C ASP A 485 19.16 -81.17 46.23
N GLY A 486 18.70 -80.04 45.69
CA GLY A 486 17.35 -79.49 45.89
C GLY A 486 17.17 -78.69 47.17
N THR A 487 18.20 -78.51 48.00
CA THR A 487 18.11 -77.66 49.20
C THR A 487 18.22 -76.18 48.85
N LEU A 488 17.62 -75.32 49.68
CA LEU A 488 17.76 -73.87 49.59
C LEU A 488 18.85 -73.38 50.53
N LYS A 489 19.77 -72.59 50.00
CA LYS A 489 20.87 -71.96 50.75
C LYS A 489 20.71 -70.45 50.74
N GLU A 490 20.66 -69.85 51.93
CA GLU A 490 20.73 -68.39 52.05
C GLU A 490 22.15 -67.91 51.70
N VAL A 491 22.23 -67.00 50.73
CA VAL A 491 23.49 -66.41 50.26
C VAL A 491 23.40 -64.89 50.38
N GLU A 492 24.38 -64.28 51.02
CA GLU A 492 24.54 -62.82 51.04
C GLU A 492 25.05 -62.35 49.68
N ILE A 493 24.40 -61.33 49.12
CA ILE A 493 24.74 -60.77 47.81
C ILE A 493 25.04 -59.27 47.94
N THR A 494 25.68 -58.72 46.92
CA THR A 494 25.84 -57.27 46.76
C THR A 494 25.28 -56.86 45.41
N THR A 495 24.21 -56.05 45.41
CA THR A 495 23.67 -55.50 44.17
C THR A 495 24.42 -54.24 43.73
N GLY A 496 24.55 -54.07 42.42
CA GLY A 496 25.01 -52.84 41.79
C GLY A 496 23.83 -51.95 41.40
N PHE A 497 23.80 -51.56 40.14
CA PHE A 497 22.73 -50.78 39.53
C PHE A 497 21.39 -51.54 39.45
N SER A 498 20.27 -50.84 39.54
CA SER A 498 18.93 -51.42 39.39
C SER A 498 18.01 -50.46 38.61
N ASP A 499 17.17 -51.03 37.75
CA ASP A 499 16.07 -50.33 37.07
C ASP A 499 14.76 -50.32 37.89
N GLY A 500 14.79 -50.88 39.11
CA GLY A 500 13.63 -51.07 39.99
C GLY A 500 12.91 -52.43 39.83
N LYS A 501 13.15 -53.18 38.76
CA LYS A 501 12.58 -54.53 38.51
C LYS A 501 13.64 -55.63 38.62
N ILE A 502 14.85 -55.35 38.12
CA ILE A 502 16.04 -56.20 38.17
C ILE A 502 17.21 -55.41 38.77
N SER A 503 18.15 -56.12 39.39
CA SER A 503 19.40 -55.58 39.90
C SER A 503 20.58 -56.30 39.26
N GLU A 504 21.64 -55.54 39.03
CA GLU A 504 22.99 -56.03 38.79
C GLU A 504 23.46 -56.78 40.05
N ILE A 505 24.05 -57.96 39.88
CA ILE A 505 24.71 -58.71 40.95
C ILE A 505 26.22 -58.52 40.80
N VAL A 506 26.82 -57.74 41.70
CA VAL A 506 28.25 -57.45 41.72
C VAL A 506 29.04 -58.60 42.36
N SER A 507 28.46 -59.25 43.37
CA SER A 507 29.04 -60.44 44.00
C SER A 507 28.00 -61.26 44.76
N GLY A 508 28.30 -62.55 44.91
CA GLY A 508 27.53 -63.52 45.71
C GLY A 508 26.84 -64.62 44.90
N LEU A 509 26.62 -64.40 43.60
CA LEU A 509 26.03 -65.37 42.67
C LEU A 509 26.86 -65.50 41.38
N SER A 510 26.67 -66.62 40.70
CA SER A 510 27.21 -66.94 39.38
C SER A 510 26.10 -66.97 38.33
N GLU A 511 26.49 -66.96 37.05
CA GLU A 511 25.56 -67.17 35.95
C GLU A 511 25.01 -68.60 35.95
N GLY A 512 23.69 -68.75 35.78
CA GLY A 512 22.96 -70.02 35.89
C GLY A 512 22.45 -70.34 37.30
N ASP A 513 22.86 -69.59 38.33
CA ASP A 513 22.34 -69.80 39.70
C ASP A 513 20.82 -69.58 39.72
N THR A 514 20.07 -70.54 40.27
CA THR A 514 18.61 -70.46 40.41
C THR A 514 18.23 -69.97 41.81
N VAL A 515 17.63 -68.79 41.89
CA VAL A 515 17.13 -68.20 43.14
C VAL A 515 15.64 -68.48 43.30
N VAL A 516 15.23 -68.88 44.49
CA VAL A 516 13.85 -69.28 44.81
C VAL A 516 13.21 -68.30 45.77
N VAL A 517 11.95 -67.95 45.52
CA VAL A 517 11.12 -67.14 46.42
C VAL A 517 9.98 -67.99 46.93
N GLY A 518 9.95 -68.22 48.25
CA GLY A 518 8.80 -68.81 48.95
C GLY A 518 7.53 -68.00 48.70
N GLY A 519 6.42 -68.70 48.48
CA GLY A 519 5.17 -68.18 47.92
C GLY A 519 4.54 -67.03 48.68
#